data_AF-A0A2N2LKI4-F1
#
_entry.id   AF-A0A2N2LKI4-F1
#
_cell.length_a   1.000
_cell.length_b   1.000
_cell.length_c   1.000
_cell.angle_alpha   90.00
_cell.angle_beta   90.00
_cell.angle_gamma   90.00
#
_symmetry.space_group_name_H-M   'P 1'
#
loop_
_entity.id
_entity.type
_entity.pdbx_description
1 polymer ?
#
loop_
_entity_poly.entity_id
_entity_poly.type
_entity_poly.pdbx_seq_one_letter_code
_entity_poly.pdbx_strand_id
1 'polypeptide(L)'
;MNILLYFWIFLKASLLSFGGLSNLPYLHRDLVALNWASESDFISAIAVGQLSPGPSGLWSISLGYLTLGWLGGIIALITLSIPPFLTLLTTSFYHQIEKFTIVKNFSRGL
;
A
#
# COMPACT_ATOMS: atom_id res chain seq x y z
N MET A 1 8.84 -20.64 0.04
CA MET A 1 8.28 -19.30 -0.21
C MET A 1 9.42 -18.35 -0.56
N ASN A 2 9.38 -17.70 -1.73
CA ASN A 2 10.46 -16.84 -2.20
C ASN A 2 10.24 -15.40 -1.69
N ILE A 3 11.12 -14.92 -0.81
CA ILE A 3 10.98 -13.61 -0.15
C ILE A 3 10.94 -12.45 -1.17
N LEU A 4 11.74 -12.55 -2.24
CA LEU A 4 11.82 -11.52 -3.29
C LEU A 4 10.49 -11.38 -4.04
N LEU A 5 9.88 -12.51 -4.39
CA LEU A 5 8.61 -12.54 -5.11
C LEU A 5 7.49 -12.01 -4.21
N TYR A 6 7.50 -12.38 -2.93
CA TYR A 6 6.56 -11.90 -1.93
C TYR A 6 6.62 -10.37 -1.80
N PHE A 7 7.83 -9.81 -1.66
CA PHE A 7 8.05 -8.36 -1.65
C PHE A 7 7.50 -7.69 -2.92
N TRP A 8 7.78 -8.26 -4.10
CA TRP A 8 7.32 -7.70 -5.37
C TRP A 8 5.79 -7.69 -5.52
N ILE A 9 5.12 -8.76 -5.09
CA ILE A 9 3.66 -8.88 -5.08
C ILE A 9 3.05 -7.81 -4.17
N PHE A 10 3.56 -7.69 -2.94
CA PHE A 10 3.11 -6.66 -2.01
C PHE A 10 3.36 -5.25 -2.55
N LEU A 11 4.51 -5.02 -3.19
CA LEU A 11 4.88 -3.72 -3.77
C LEU A 11 3.93 -3.29 -4.87
N LYS A 12 3.66 -4.21 -5.79
CA LYS A 12 2.70 -3.98 -6.87
C LYS A 12 1.30 -3.72 -6.30
N ALA A 13 0.87 -4.50 -5.31
CA ALA A 13 -0.43 -4.32 -4.67
C ALA A 13 -0.53 -2.98 -3.92
N SER A 14 0.55 -2.54 -3.26
CA SER A 14 0.57 -1.27 -2.50
C SER A 14 0.60 -0.05 -3.42
N LEU A 15 1.32 -0.11 -4.53
CA LEU A 15 1.33 0.94 -5.56
C LEU A 15 -0.03 1.12 -6.26
N LEU A 16 -0.77 0.02 -6.40
CA LEU A 16 -2.12 0.01 -6.98
C LEU A 16 -3.21 0.24 -5.93
N SER A 17 -2.85 0.41 -4.66
CA SER A 17 -3.81 0.65 -3.59
C SER A 17 -4.16 2.13 -3.52
N PHE A 18 -5.38 2.47 -3.96
CA PHE A 18 -5.92 3.82 -3.84
C PHE A 18 -6.68 4.05 -2.51
N GLY A 19 -6.55 3.13 -1.55
CA GLY A 19 -7.17 3.20 -0.22
C GLY A 19 -8.12 2.03 0.09
N GLY A 20 -8.31 1.76 1.38
CA GLY A 20 -9.23 0.71 1.85
C GLY A 20 -8.80 -0.72 1.46
N LEU A 21 -9.71 -1.44 0.78
CA LEU A 21 -9.53 -2.85 0.38
C LEU A 21 -9.16 -3.02 -1.11
N SER A 22 -8.80 -1.96 -1.83
CA SER A 22 -8.56 -2.02 -3.28
C SER A 22 -7.42 -2.97 -3.68
N ASN A 23 -6.45 -3.21 -2.79
CA ASN A 23 -5.34 -4.15 -2.99
C ASN A 23 -5.69 -5.62 -2.67
N LEU A 24 -6.87 -5.90 -2.09
CA LEU A 24 -7.34 -7.23 -1.74
C LEU A 24 -7.45 -8.19 -2.93
N PRO A 25 -8.13 -7.86 -4.05
CA PRO A 25 -8.26 -8.79 -5.17
C PRO A 25 -6.91 -9.15 -5.82
N TYR A 26 -5.94 -8.23 -5.80
CA TYR A 26 -4.60 -8.48 -6.31
C TYR A 26 -3.83 -9.45 -5.41
N LEU A 27 -3.79 -9.18 -4.10
CA LEU A 27 -3.13 -10.06 -3.14
C LEU A 27 -3.81 -11.42 -3.06
N HIS A 28 -5.15 -11.48 -3.09
CA HIS A 28 -5.89 -12.73 -3.10
C HIS A 28 -5.55 -13.57 -4.32
N ARG A 29 -5.56 -12.99 -5.52
CA ARG A 29 -5.22 -13.71 -6.75
C ARG A 29 -3.80 -14.29 -6.71
N ASP A 30 -2.82 -13.49 -6.30
CA ASP A 30 -1.41 -13.90 -6.34
C ASP A 30 -1.04 -14.85 -5.18
N LEU A 31 -1.53 -14.61 -3.96
CA LEU A 31 -1.22 -15.44 -2.79
C LEU A 31 -1.96 -16.77 -2.79
N VAL A 32 -3.21 -16.81 -3.29
CA VAL A 32 -3.96 -18.08 -3.42
C VAL A 32 -3.39 -18.92 -4.55
N ALA A 33 -3.00 -18.32 -5.69
CA ALA A 33 -2.34 -19.05 -6.77
C ALA A 33 -1.02 -19.71 -6.33
N LEU A 34 -0.31 -19.08 -5.39
CA LEU A 34 0.95 -19.57 -4.83
C LEU A 34 0.76 -20.48 -3.60
N ASN A 35 -0.47 -20.69 -3.13
CA ASN A 35 -0.79 -21.39 -1.86
C ASN A 35 -0.03 -20.81 -0.64
N TRP A 36 0.19 -19.49 -0.64
CA TRP A 36 0.92 -18.79 0.43
C TRP A 36 0.00 -18.19 1.50
N ALA A 37 -1.29 -18.08 1.22
CA ALA A 37 -2.31 -17.61 2.14
C ALA A 37 -3.62 -18.37 1.90
N SER A 38 -4.35 -18.67 2.97
CA SER A 38 -5.69 -19.27 2.91
C SER A 38 -6.77 -18.19 3.01
N GLU A 39 -8.00 -18.47 2.55
CA GLU A 39 -9.16 -17.57 2.71
C GLU A 39 -9.38 -17.18 4.18
N SER A 40 -9.10 -18.09 5.12
CA SER A 40 -9.17 -17.82 6.57
C SER A 40 -8.21 -16.71 7.02
N ASP A 41 -7.02 -16.63 6.41
CA ASP A 41 -6.01 -15.63 6.75
C ASP A 41 -6.44 -14.26 6.25
N PHE A 42 -7.07 -14.20 5.07
CA PHE A 42 -7.66 -12.97 4.54
C PHE A 42 -8.79 -12.46 5.42
N ILE A 43 -9.73 -13.33 5.82
CA ILE A 43 -10.84 -12.95 6.69
C ILE A 43 -10.33 -12.42 8.03
N SER A 44 -9.36 -13.11 8.63
CA SER A 44 -8.74 -12.72 9.89
C SER A 44 -8.01 -11.38 9.77
N ALA A 45 -7.24 -11.18 8.70
CA ALA A 45 -6.52 -9.94 8.43
C ALA A 45 -7.47 -8.75 8.22
N ILE A 46 -8.56 -8.95 7.46
CA ILE A 46 -9.59 -7.93 7.25
C ILE A 46 -10.28 -7.60 8.57
N ALA A 47 -10.63 -8.60 9.37
CA ALA A 47 -11.23 -8.38 10.68
C ALA A 47 -10.32 -7.51 11.56
N VAL A 48 -9.03 -7.81 11.64
CA VAL A 48 -8.06 -6.98 12.37
C VAL A 48 -7.99 -5.55 11.82
N GLY A 49 -8.01 -5.38 10.50
CA GLY A 49 -8.01 -4.05 9.89
C GLY A 49 -9.28 -3.24 10.12
N GLN A 50 -10.46 -3.88 10.16
CA GLN A 50 -11.73 -3.21 10.42
C GLN A 50 -11.93 -2.88 11.91
N LEU A 51 -11.34 -3.67 12.81
CA LEU A 51 -11.36 -3.41 14.24
C LEU A 51 -10.52 -2.20 14.65
N SER A 52 -9.53 -1.82 13.83
CA SER A 52 -8.63 -0.71 14.13
C SER A 52 -9.08 0.56 13.39
N PRO A 53 -9.66 1.56 14.08
CA PRO A 53 -10.07 2.81 13.45
C PRO A 53 -8.81 3.65 13.18
N GLY A 54 -8.17 3.45 12.02
CA GLY A 54 -6.99 4.22 11.66
C GLY A 54 -6.38 3.83 10.31
N PRO A 55 -5.28 3.06 10.27
CA PRO A 55 -4.55 2.84 9.03
C PRO A 55 -5.33 1.95 8.07
N SER A 56 -5.74 2.48 6.92
CA SER A 56 -6.49 1.72 5.91
C SER A 56 -5.76 0.46 5.43
N GLY A 57 -4.43 0.43 5.53
CA GLY A 57 -3.58 -0.72 5.17
C GLY A 57 -3.24 -1.67 6.31
N LEU A 58 -3.82 -1.51 7.52
CA LEU A 58 -3.51 -2.38 8.66
C LEU A 58 -3.85 -3.85 8.40
N TRP A 59 -4.91 -4.11 7.62
CA TRP A 59 -5.25 -5.47 7.20
C TRP A 59 -4.15 -6.09 6.32
N SER A 60 -3.51 -5.33 5.42
CA SER A 60 -2.41 -5.85 4.60
C SER A 60 -1.17 -6.16 5.43
N ILE A 61 -0.88 -5.37 6.48
CA ILE A 61 0.20 -5.63 7.43
C ILE A 61 -0.10 -6.90 8.24
N SER A 62 -1.34 -7.06 8.68
CA SER A 62 -1.80 -8.24 9.42
C SER A 62 -1.76 -9.50 8.56
N LEU A 63 -2.16 -9.41 7.29
CA LEU A 63 -2.02 -10.49 6.31
C LEU A 63 -0.54 -10.83 6.07
N GLY A 64 0.32 -9.81 5.99
CA GLY A 64 1.76 -9.96 5.96
C GLY A 64 2.27 -10.80 7.12
N TYR A 65 1.78 -10.48 8.31
CA TYR A 65 2.12 -11.21 9.53
C TYR A 65 1.60 -12.65 9.56
N LEU A 66 0.37 -12.91 9.09
CA LEU A 66 -0.22 -14.25 9.10
C LEU A 66 0.48 -15.21 8.11
N THR A 67 0.95 -14.69 6.98
CA THR A 67 1.56 -15.51 5.92
C THR A 67 3.04 -15.83 6.18
N LEU A 68 3.81 -14.90 6.74
CA LEU A 68 5.27 -15.02 6.88
C LEU A 68 5.79 -14.60 8.26
N GLY A 69 4.90 -14.48 9.25
CA GLY A 69 5.23 -14.03 10.60
C GLY A 69 5.78 -12.60 10.61
N TRP A 70 6.71 -12.35 11.54
CA TRP A 70 7.30 -11.03 11.72
C TRP A 70 7.96 -10.46 10.44
N LEU A 71 8.57 -11.32 9.63
CA LEU A 71 9.21 -10.90 8.36
C LEU A 71 8.18 -10.37 7.36
N GLY A 72 7.05 -11.05 7.20
CA GLY A 72 5.99 -10.61 6.29
C GLY A 72 5.32 -9.32 6.75
N GLY A 73 5.17 -9.14 8.07
CA GLY A 73 4.70 -7.88 8.65
C GLY A 73 5.63 -6.69 8.34
N ILE A 74 6.94 -6.87 8.51
CA ILE A 74 7.94 -5.85 8.16
C ILE A 74 7.91 -5.53 6.67
N ILE A 75 7.87 -6.56 5.82
CA ILE A 75 7.80 -6.39 4.37
C ILE A 75 6.55 -5.59 4.00
N ALA A 76 5.38 -5.95 4.53
CA ALA A 76 4.14 -5.22 4.28
C ALA A 76 4.22 -3.76 4.74
N LEU A 77 4.81 -3.47 5.90
CA LEU A 77 5.01 -2.11 6.41
C LEU A 77 5.89 -1.26 5.50
N ILE A 78 7.05 -1.79 5.09
CA ILE A 78 7.98 -1.10 4.18
C ILE A 78 7.25 -0.78 2.87
N THR A 79 6.59 -1.79 2.33
CA THR A 79 5.90 -1.72 1.05
C THR A 79 4.75 -0.71 1.07
N LEU A 80 3.98 -0.68 2.15
CA LEU A 80 2.88 0.27 2.33
C LEU A 80 3.38 1.71 2.55
N SER A 81 4.60 1.87 3.08
CA SER A 81 5.22 3.17 3.28
C SER A 81 5.81 3.75 2.00
N ILE A 82 6.17 2.91 1.01
CA ILE A 82 6.78 3.36 -0.26
C ILE A 82 5.91 4.35 -1.05
N PRO A 83 4.61 4.13 -1.29
CA PRO A 83 3.78 5.06 -2.06
C PRO A 83 3.72 6.48 -1.45
N PRO A 84 3.49 6.68 -0.14
CA PRO A 84 3.59 8.00 0.50
C PRO A 84 4.95 8.68 0.35
N PHE A 85 6.05 7.93 0.43
CA PHE A 85 7.38 8.51 0.16
C PHE A 85 7.53 8.93 -1.30
N LEU A 86 6.96 8.17 -2.23
CA LEU A 86 6.98 8.48 -3.65
C LEU A 86 6.16 9.74 -3.97
N THR A 87 5.00 9.92 -3.34
CA THR A 87 4.19 11.13 -3.51
C THR A 87 4.91 12.36 -2.96
N LEU A 88 5.54 12.26 -1.78
CA LEU A 88 6.37 13.35 -1.22
C LEU A 88 7.51 13.76 -2.15
N LEU A 89 8.19 12.80 -2.77
CA LEU A 89 9.23 13.05 -3.78
C LEU A 89 8.67 13.83 -4.99
N THR A 90 7.51 13.42 -5.50
CA THR A 90 6.88 14.13 -6.64
C THR A 90 6.44 15.55 -6.29
N THR A 91 5.91 15.78 -5.08
CA THR A 91 5.54 17.11 -4.60
C THR A 91 6.77 18.00 -4.39
N SER A 92 7.87 17.45 -3.85
CA SER A 92 9.12 18.20 -3.70
C SER A 92 9.71 18.64 -5.04
N PHE A 93 9.61 17.80 -6.08
CA PHE A 93 9.98 18.19 -7.46
C PHE A 93 9.02 19.24 -8.03
N TYR A 94 7.73 19.17 -7.72
CA TYR A 94 6.73 20.16 -8.13
C TYR A 94 7.00 21.54 -7.53
N HIS A 95 7.44 21.59 -6.27
CA HIS A 95 7.78 22.85 -5.59
C HIS A 95 8.99 23.56 -6.23
N GLN A 96 9.84 22.83 -6.96
CA GLN A 96 10.93 23.39 -7.75
C GLN A 96 10.46 23.94 -9.11
N ILE A 97 9.30 23.47 -9.61
CA ILE A 97 8.65 23.91 -10.86
C ILE A 97 7.67 25.07 -10.60
N GLU A 98 7.20 25.26 -9.37
CA GLU A 98 6.34 26.37 -8.94
C GLU A 98 7.01 27.76 -8.98
N LYS A 99 8.27 27.84 -9.44
CA LYS A 99 8.92 29.10 -9.81
C LYS A 99 8.42 29.70 -11.13
N PHE A 100 7.59 29.01 -11.91
CA PHE A 100 6.95 29.62 -13.09
C PHE A 100 5.64 30.33 -12.72
N THR A 101 5.74 31.66 -12.68
CA THR A 101 4.76 32.76 -12.50
C THR A 101 3.34 32.64 -13.13
N ILE A 102 3.00 31.58 -13.86
CA ILE A 102 1.82 31.54 -14.76
C ILE A 102 0.48 31.21 -14.06
N VAL A 103 0.48 30.56 -12.89
CA VAL A 103 -0.77 30.20 -12.17
C VAL A 103 -1.26 31.30 -11.21
N LYS A 104 -0.39 32.26 -10.85
CA LYS A 104 -0.72 33.33 -9.90
C LYS A 104 -1.69 34.37 -10.46
N ASN A 105 -1.87 34.43 -11.79
CA ASN A 105 -2.75 35.39 -12.46
C ASN A 105 -4.21 34.92 -12.63
N PHE A 106 -4.52 33.62 -12.48
CA PHE A 106 -5.90 33.16 -12.64
C PHE A 106 -6.73 33.31 -11.35
N SER A 107 -6.10 33.22 -10.18
CA SER A 107 -6.77 33.38 -8.87
C SER A 107 -7.05 34.84 -8.47
N ARG A 108 -6.51 35.82 -9.19
CA ARG A 108 -6.73 37.25 -8.94
C ARG A 108 -7.70 37.92 -9.91
N GLY A 109 -8.29 37.15 -10.82
CA GLY A 109 -9.19 37.63 -11.88
C GLY A 109 -10.65 37.21 -11.73
N LEU A 110 -11.07 36.71 -10.56
CA LEU A 110 -12.47 36.55 -10.17
C LEU A 110 -12.79 37.54 -9.06
#